data_AF-A0A954IXB5-F1
#
_entry.id   AF-A0A954IXB5-F1
#
_cell.length_a   1.000
_cell.length_b   1.000
_cell.length_c   1.000
_cell.angle_alpha   90.00
_cell.angle_beta   90.00
_cell.angle_gamma   90.00
#
_symmetry.space_group_name_H-M   'P 1'
#
loop_
_entity.id
_entity.type
_entity.pdbx_description
1 polymer ?
#
loop_
_entity_poly.entity_id
_entity_poly.type
_entity_poly.pdbx_seq_one_letter_code
_entity_poly.pdbx_strand_id
1 'polypeptide(L)'
;ELYDLVHSVDWSRSIEKDGTLAVDGAVKDSWANDTRFPVLVVKDAICDQFREVHGVRPDVEKDRPDLPIKLVLRGDEAILYRDLGGAPLHKRGYREIQHKSPLNEALAAGLLLLAELDPMAPLVDPMCGSATFLVEAAWIAMDRAPGLGRSFAFERWRDTDQAAWQSAYDDAERRATAGQDRCPQLAGNDRHPGAIAIAEQALRSAG
;
A
#
# COMPACT_ATOMS: atom_id res chain seq x y z
N GLU A 1 4.71 -26.06 16.65
CA GLU A 1 5.63 -25.50 15.64
C GLU A 1 5.21 -24.11 15.15
N LEU A 2 4.17 -23.95 14.31
CA LEU A 2 3.78 -22.61 13.85
C LEU A 2 3.40 -21.67 15.01
N TYR A 3 2.61 -22.15 15.97
CA TYR A 3 2.27 -21.38 17.17
C TYR A 3 3.52 -20.92 17.93
N ASP A 4 4.44 -21.85 18.20
CA ASP A 4 5.68 -21.58 18.94
C ASP A 4 6.60 -20.59 18.19
N LEU A 5 6.67 -20.72 16.86
CA LEU A 5 7.39 -19.77 16.01
C LEU A 5 6.84 -18.35 16.18
N VAL A 6 5.51 -18.21 16.12
CA VAL A 6 4.85 -16.90 16.27
C VAL A 6 5.03 -16.36 17.68
N HIS A 7 4.91 -17.20 18.69
CA HIS A 7 5.06 -16.83 20.10
C HIS A 7 6.52 -16.45 20.47
N SER A 8 7.51 -16.93 19.70
CA SER A 8 8.92 -16.57 19.90
C SER A 8 9.26 -15.10 19.58
N VAL A 9 8.39 -14.40 18.84
CA VAL A 9 8.56 -12.98 18.49
C VAL A 9 7.88 -12.13 19.55
N ASP A 10 8.57 -11.11 20.09
CA ASP A 10 7.99 -10.16 21.04
C ASP A 10 7.12 -9.12 20.30
N TRP A 11 5.82 -9.38 20.22
CA TRP A 11 4.86 -8.54 19.52
C TRP A 11 4.53 -7.24 20.27
N SER A 12 4.83 -7.16 21.58
CA SER A 12 4.65 -5.94 22.38
C SER A 12 5.55 -4.79 21.93
N ARG A 13 6.62 -5.10 21.17
CA ARG A 13 7.51 -4.13 20.53
C ARG A 13 6.95 -3.58 19.23
N SER A 14 5.93 -4.23 18.65
CA SER A 14 5.35 -3.80 17.37
C SER A 14 4.19 -2.82 17.57
N ILE A 15 3.24 -3.12 18.45
CA ILE A 15 2.04 -2.29 18.68
C ILE A 15 1.72 -2.17 20.17
N GLU A 16 0.95 -1.14 20.52
CA GLU A 16 0.41 -0.98 21.88
C GLU A 16 -0.63 -2.05 22.20
N LYS A 17 -0.89 -2.26 23.50
CA LYS A 17 -1.78 -3.32 24.00
C LYS A 17 -3.25 -3.17 23.58
N ASP A 18 -3.67 -1.95 23.24
CA ASP A 18 -4.99 -1.56 22.73
C ASP A 18 -4.99 -1.43 21.19
N GLY A 19 -3.88 -1.76 20.53
CA GLY A 19 -3.79 -1.80 19.09
C GLY A 19 -4.59 -2.94 18.45
N THR A 20 -4.73 -2.85 17.14
CA THR A 20 -5.47 -3.81 16.32
C THR A 20 -4.54 -4.61 15.41
N LEU A 21 -4.90 -5.86 15.12
CA LEU A 21 -4.16 -6.68 14.15
C LEU A 21 -5.06 -7.31 13.08
N ALA A 22 -4.46 -7.60 11.93
CA ALA A 22 -5.03 -8.51 10.93
C ALA A 22 -3.96 -9.48 10.47
N VAL A 23 -4.38 -10.70 10.17
CA VAL A 23 -3.49 -11.71 9.59
C VAL A 23 -4.11 -12.16 8.27
N ASP A 24 -3.34 -12.06 7.20
CA ASP A 24 -3.65 -12.64 5.90
C ASP A 24 -2.64 -13.73 5.56
N GLY A 25 -3.02 -14.68 4.70
CA GLY A 25 -2.25 -15.87 4.39
C GLY A 25 -2.03 -16.06 2.90
N ALA A 26 -1.00 -16.81 2.54
CA ALA A 26 -0.86 -17.48 1.26
C ALA A 26 -0.28 -18.88 1.51
N VAL A 27 -0.86 -19.89 0.89
CA VAL A 27 -0.42 -21.29 1.04
C VAL A 27 -0.12 -21.85 -0.34
N LYS A 28 1.03 -22.49 -0.49
CA LYS A 28 1.44 -23.19 -1.71
C LYS A 28 2.25 -24.43 -1.37
N ASP A 29 1.79 -25.60 -1.80
CA ASP A 29 2.52 -26.86 -1.65
C ASP A 29 3.00 -27.10 -0.20
N SER A 30 2.12 -26.91 0.80
CA SER A 30 2.48 -26.97 2.23
C SER A 30 1.52 -27.88 3.00
N TRP A 31 1.76 -28.08 4.29
CA TRP A 31 0.98 -28.97 5.16
C TRP A 31 -0.49 -28.55 5.33
N ALA A 32 -0.80 -27.27 5.12
CA ALA A 32 -2.16 -26.75 5.15
C ALA A 32 -2.78 -26.76 3.75
N ASN A 33 -4.06 -27.09 3.65
CA ASN A 33 -4.81 -27.05 2.38
C ASN A 33 -5.28 -25.64 2.01
N ASP A 34 -5.46 -24.78 3.01
CA ASP A 34 -5.92 -23.40 2.85
C ASP A 34 -5.41 -22.50 3.98
N THR A 35 -5.65 -21.20 3.84
CA THR A 35 -5.15 -20.18 4.77
C THR A 35 -5.94 -20.10 6.08
N ARG A 36 -7.16 -20.64 6.17
CA ARG A 36 -8.09 -20.37 7.28
C ARG A 36 -7.52 -20.84 8.61
N PHE A 37 -7.05 -22.08 8.68
CA PHE A 37 -6.51 -22.63 9.91
C PHE A 37 -5.16 -21.98 10.31
N PRO A 38 -4.13 -21.90 9.44
CA PRO A 38 -2.86 -21.28 9.80
C PRO A 38 -2.97 -19.81 10.22
N VAL A 39 -3.81 -19.02 9.53
CA VAL A 39 -4.06 -17.62 9.88
C VAL A 39 -4.67 -17.49 11.27
N LEU A 40 -5.58 -18.40 11.65
CA LEU A 40 -6.13 -18.44 13.01
C LEU A 40 -5.06 -18.76 14.05
N VAL A 41 -4.19 -19.73 13.78
CA VAL A 41 -3.08 -20.10 14.69
C VAL A 41 -2.16 -18.90 14.92
N VAL A 42 -1.77 -18.18 13.87
CA VAL A 42 -0.93 -16.96 14.00
C VAL A 42 -1.65 -15.89 14.82
N LYS A 43 -2.92 -15.61 14.50
CA LYS A 43 -3.71 -14.60 15.21
C LYS A 43 -3.85 -14.93 16.69
N ASP A 44 -4.16 -16.19 17.02
CA ASP A 44 -4.35 -16.63 18.40
C ASP A 44 -3.02 -16.60 19.16
N ALA A 45 -1.90 -17.02 18.56
CA ALA A 45 -0.57 -16.92 19.18
C ALA A 45 -0.19 -15.48 19.53
N ILE A 46 -0.44 -14.51 18.63
CA ILE A 46 -0.21 -13.09 18.91
C ILE A 46 -1.13 -12.61 20.05
N CYS A 47 -2.43 -12.91 19.97
CA CYS A 47 -3.41 -12.49 20.97
C CYS A 47 -3.11 -13.04 22.36
N ASP A 48 -2.69 -14.31 22.44
CA ASP A 48 -2.37 -14.98 23.70
C ASP A 48 -1.11 -14.37 24.33
N GLN A 49 -0.07 -14.05 23.54
CA GLN A 49 1.11 -13.36 24.07
C GLN A 49 0.75 -12.00 24.71
N PHE A 50 -0.11 -11.18 24.07
CA PHE A 50 -0.57 -9.93 24.66
C PHE A 50 -1.40 -10.17 25.94
N ARG A 51 -2.25 -11.20 25.95
CA ARG A 51 -3.04 -11.55 27.14
C ARG A 51 -2.14 -11.98 28.30
N GLU A 52 -1.09 -12.76 28.02
CA GLU A 52 -0.14 -13.24 29.02
C GLU A 52 0.70 -12.10 29.62
N VAL A 53 1.16 -11.16 28.79
CA VAL A 53 2.06 -10.08 29.21
C VAL A 53 1.29 -8.88 29.80
N HIS A 54 0.14 -8.54 29.24
CA HIS A 54 -0.59 -7.30 29.57
C HIS A 54 -1.99 -7.52 30.16
N GLY A 55 -2.48 -8.76 30.21
CA GLY A 55 -3.83 -9.09 30.69
C GLY A 55 -4.96 -8.66 29.72
N VAL A 56 -4.62 -8.15 28.54
CA VAL A 56 -5.57 -7.63 27.54
C VAL A 56 -5.35 -8.34 26.22
N ARG A 57 -6.44 -8.64 25.51
CA ARG A 57 -6.39 -9.17 24.15
C ARG A 57 -6.54 -7.99 23.16
N PRO A 58 -5.61 -7.82 22.20
CA PRO A 58 -5.75 -6.82 21.15
C PRO A 58 -6.95 -7.16 20.26
N ASP A 59 -7.58 -6.13 19.71
CA ASP A 59 -8.73 -6.28 18.83
C ASP A 59 -8.31 -6.63 17.39
N VAL A 60 -9.27 -7.10 16.60
CA VAL A 60 -9.07 -7.47 15.20
C VAL A 60 -9.81 -6.49 14.31
N GLU A 61 -9.07 -5.71 13.53
CA GLU A 61 -9.59 -4.81 12.50
C GLU A 61 -9.08 -5.27 11.14
N LYS A 62 -9.96 -5.45 10.15
CA LYS A 62 -9.59 -6.00 8.84
C LYS A 62 -9.18 -4.92 7.84
N ASP A 63 -9.78 -3.73 7.93
CA ASP A 63 -9.64 -2.73 6.88
C ASP A 63 -8.40 -1.87 7.08
N ARG A 64 -8.12 -1.48 8.33
CA ARG A 64 -6.97 -0.65 8.71
C ARG A 64 -6.35 -1.11 10.05
N PRO A 65 -5.85 -2.35 10.15
CA PRO A 65 -5.16 -2.82 11.35
C PRO A 65 -3.92 -1.98 11.65
N ASP A 66 -3.56 -1.85 12.91
CA ASP A 66 -2.25 -1.30 13.31
C ASP A 66 -1.13 -2.24 12.91
N LEU A 67 -1.34 -3.55 13.10
CA LEU A 67 -0.39 -4.59 12.74
C LEU A 67 -0.96 -5.56 11.68
N PRO A 68 -0.82 -5.26 10.39
CA PRO A 68 -1.07 -6.22 9.33
C PRO A 68 0.08 -7.23 9.23
N ILE A 69 -0.24 -8.51 9.34
CA ILE A 69 0.68 -9.64 9.24
C ILE A 69 0.35 -10.45 7.99
N LYS A 70 1.39 -10.82 7.23
CA LYS A 70 1.27 -11.77 6.12
C LYS A 70 2.00 -13.07 6.47
N LEU A 71 1.24 -14.16 6.51
CA LEU A 71 1.76 -15.52 6.59
C LEU A 71 1.94 -16.09 5.18
N VAL A 72 3.13 -16.60 4.87
CA VAL A 72 3.39 -17.39 3.66
C VAL A 72 3.82 -18.79 4.09
N LEU A 73 3.02 -19.79 3.73
CA LEU A 73 3.35 -21.19 3.88
C LEU A 73 3.75 -21.76 2.52
N ARG A 74 4.98 -22.26 2.41
CA ARG A 74 5.47 -22.86 1.17
C ARG A 74 6.39 -24.05 1.45
N GLY A 75 6.03 -25.23 0.96
CA GLY A 75 6.75 -26.44 1.35
C GLY A 75 6.71 -26.62 2.86
N ASP A 76 7.89 -26.83 3.43
CA ASP A 76 8.11 -26.95 4.88
C ASP A 76 8.45 -25.59 5.54
N GLU A 77 8.37 -24.48 4.81
CA GLU A 77 8.68 -23.15 5.35
C GLU A 77 7.41 -22.37 5.73
N ALA A 78 7.48 -21.73 6.90
CA ALA A 78 6.52 -20.72 7.33
C ALA A 78 7.24 -19.38 7.51
N ILE A 79 6.83 -18.37 6.75
CA ILE A 79 7.42 -17.03 6.80
C ILE A 79 6.34 -16.04 7.24
N LEU A 80 6.65 -15.25 8.26
CA LEU A 80 5.82 -14.16 8.73
C LEU A 80 6.44 -12.82 8.35
N TYR A 81 5.62 -11.96 7.76
CA TYR A 81 5.99 -10.58 7.44
C TYR A 81 5.07 -9.62 8.18
N ARG A 82 5.62 -8.48 8.63
CA ARG A 82 4.83 -7.29 8.94
C ARG A 82 4.67 -6.47 7.67
N ASP A 83 3.44 -6.19 7.27
CA ASP A 83 3.19 -5.39 6.07
C ASP A 83 3.36 -3.89 6.38
N LEU A 84 4.39 -3.28 5.83
CA LEU A 84 4.66 -1.85 5.97
C LEU A 84 3.57 -0.98 5.32
N GLY A 85 3.02 -1.44 4.19
CA GLY A 85 2.13 -0.65 3.34
C GLY A 85 0.73 -0.47 3.91
N GLY A 86 0.21 -1.52 4.57
CA GLY A 86 -1.20 -1.61 4.95
C GLY A 86 -2.09 -1.69 3.71
N ALA A 87 -2.66 -0.57 3.27
CA ALA A 87 -3.39 -0.55 2.01
C ALA A 87 -2.43 -0.83 0.83
N PRO A 88 -2.87 -1.55 -0.22
CA PRO A 88 -2.03 -1.81 -1.40
C PRO A 88 -1.39 -0.53 -1.96
N LEU A 89 -0.11 -0.60 -2.34
CA LEU A 89 0.64 0.59 -2.71
C LEU A 89 0.04 1.32 -3.93
N HIS A 90 -0.52 0.59 -4.90
CA HIS A 90 -1.17 1.18 -6.08
C HIS A 90 -2.27 2.18 -5.71
N LYS A 91 -2.92 2.05 -4.55
CA LYS A 91 -3.87 3.06 -4.06
C LYS A 91 -3.13 4.32 -3.62
N ARG A 92 -2.86 5.23 -4.56
CA ARG A 92 -2.11 6.47 -4.30
C ARG A 92 -2.88 7.50 -3.48
N GLY A 93 -4.22 7.44 -3.56
CA GLY A 93 -5.13 8.34 -2.84
C GLY A 93 -5.88 9.33 -3.72
N TYR A 94 -5.50 9.51 -4.99
CA TYR A 94 -6.16 10.46 -5.89
C TYR A 94 -7.48 9.95 -6.51
N ARG A 95 -7.77 8.64 -6.41
CA ARG A 95 -8.95 8.02 -7.03
C ARG A 95 -10.03 7.77 -5.98
N GLU A 96 -11.04 8.64 -5.94
CA GLU A 96 -12.23 8.47 -5.10
C GLU A 96 -13.29 7.56 -5.74
N ILE A 97 -13.51 7.69 -7.06
CA ILE A 97 -14.51 6.92 -7.81
C ILE A 97 -13.80 5.87 -8.67
N GLN A 98 -14.06 4.59 -8.39
CA GLN A 98 -13.57 3.49 -9.22
C GLN A 98 -14.58 3.22 -10.34
N HIS A 99 -14.18 3.47 -11.58
CA HIS A 99 -14.91 2.95 -12.75
C HIS A 99 -14.80 1.41 -12.80
N LYS A 100 -15.46 0.75 -13.76
CA LYS A 100 -15.72 -0.70 -13.67
C LYS A 100 -14.47 -1.60 -13.84
N SER A 101 -13.29 -1.05 -14.11
CA SER A 101 -11.99 -1.73 -14.11
C SER A 101 -10.89 -0.70 -14.42
N PRO A 102 -10.48 0.15 -13.46
CA PRO A 102 -9.42 1.11 -13.73
C PRO A 102 -8.07 0.39 -13.80
N LEU A 103 -7.17 0.88 -14.66
CA LEU A 103 -5.80 0.39 -14.70
C LEU A 103 -5.14 0.57 -13.32
N ASN A 104 -4.41 -0.44 -12.89
CA ASN A 104 -3.61 -0.39 -11.67
C ASN A 104 -2.53 0.68 -11.82
N GLU A 105 -2.46 1.61 -10.86
CA GLU A 105 -1.56 2.75 -10.85
C GLU A 105 -0.09 2.32 -10.92
N ALA A 106 0.29 1.26 -10.20
CA ALA A 106 1.65 0.73 -10.23
C ALA A 106 2.00 0.10 -11.59
N LEU A 107 1.02 -0.52 -12.25
CA LEU A 107 1.21 -1.05 -13.60
C LEU A 107 1.37 0.08 -14.61
N ALA A 108 0.56 1.14 -14.52
CA ALA A 108 0.66 2.32 -15.38
C ALA A 108 2.04 2.98 -15.26
N ALA A 109 2.50 3.25 -14.03
CA ALA A 109 3.83 3.79 -13.78
C ALA A 109 4.94 2.88 -14.33
N GLY A 110 4.84 1.56 -14.12
CA GLY A 110 5.81 0.60 -14.64
C GLY A 110 5.89 0.62 -16.17
N LEU A 111 4.74 0.70 -16.86
CA LEU A 111 4.70 0.79 -18.32
C LEU A 111 5.31 2.12 -18.84
N LEU A 112 5.05 3.24 -18.17
CA LEU A 112 5.64 4.54 -18.52
C LEU A 112 7.17 4.52 -18.37
N LEU A 113 7.67 3.94 -17.27
CA LEU A 113 9.10 3.80 -17.03
C LEU A 113 9.76 2.89 -18.06
N LEU A 114 9.11 1.79 -18.45
CA LEU A 114 9.59 0.88 -19.49
C LEU A 114 9.55 1.48 -20.89
N ALA A 115 8.65 2.42 -21.14
CA ALA A 115 8.56 3.11 -22.42
C ALA A 115 9.71 4.12 -22.62
N GLU A 116 10.50 4.42 -21.57
CA GLU A 116 11.65 5.34 -21.59
C GLU A 116 11.31 6.69 -22.26
N LEU A 117 10.08 7.16 -22.05
CA LEU A 117 9.63 8.44 -22.58
C LEU A 117 10.38 9.58 -21.88
N ASP A 118 10.70 10.63 -22.64
CA ASP A 118 11.13 11.89 -22.04
C ASP A 118 9.99 12.40 -21.11
N PRO A 119 10.23 12.56 -19.79
CA PRO A 119 9.20 12.98 -18.85
C PRO A 119 8.60 14.36 -19.18
N MET A 120 9.28 15.20 -19.95
CA MET A 120 8.79 16.51 -20.36
C MET A 120 8.07 16.50 -21.72
N ALA A 121 8.11 15.39 -22.46
CA ALA A 121 7.44 15.29 -23.74
C ALA A 121 5.90 15.32 -23.57
N PRO A 122 5.17 15.95 -24.51
CA PRO A 122 3.71 15.87 -24.50
C PRO A 122 3.23 14.42 -24.57
N LEU A 123 2.25 14.06 -23.73
CA LEU A 123 1.66 12.72 -23.69
C LEU A 123 0.18 12.79 -24.05
N VAL A 124 -0.24 11.91 -24.97
CA VAL A 124 -1.63 11.78 -25.39
C VAL A 124 -2.13 10.37 -25.09
N ASP A 125 -3.20 10.26 -24.31
CA ASP A 125 -3.94 9.02 -24.08
C ASP A 125 -5.32 9.10 -24.74
N PRO A 126 -5.52 8.51 -25.93
CA PRO A 126 -6.77 8.60 -26.68
C PRO A 126 -7.89 7.71 -26.12
N MET A 127 -7.61 6.91 -25.09
CA MET A 127 -8.56 6.04 -24.39
C MET A 127 -8.31 6.10 -22.88
N CYS A 128 -8.30 7.32 -22.34
CA CYS A 128 -7.72 7.59 -21.03
C CYS A 128 -8.52 7.03 -19.85
N GLY A 129 -9.80 6.69 -20.04
CA GLY A 129 -10.68 6.19 -18.99
C GLY A 129 -10.67 7.11 -17.76
N SER A 130 -9.96 6.69 -16.71
CA SER A 130 -9.79 7.44 -15.45
C SER A 130 -8.48 8.24 -15.38
N ALA A 131 -7.85 8.52 -16.52
CA ALA A 131 -6.59 9.26 -16.68
C ALA A 131 -5.37 8.67 -15.92
N THR A 132 -5.34 7.35 -15.70
CA THR A 132 -4.25 6.71 -14.92
C THR A 132 -2.87 6.98 -15.52
N PHE A 133 -2.69 6.83 -16.84
CA PHE A 133 -1.42 7.11 -17.49
C PHE A 133 -1.05 8.59 -17.39
N LEU A 134 -2.03 9.49 -17.55
CA LEU A 134 -1.78 10.93 -17.49
C LEU A 134 -1.34 11.36 -16.08
N VAL A 135 -2.02 10.87 -15.03
CA VAL A 135 -1.66 11.17 -13.64
C VAL A 135 -0.27 10.62 -13.29
N GLU A 136 -0.01 9.33 -13.57
CA GLU A 136 1.29 8.74 -13.23
C GLU A 136 2.43 9.36 -14.06
N ALA A 137 2.20 9.75 -15.32
CA ALA A 137 3.19 10.48 -16.11
C ALA A 137 3.49 11.87 -15.54
N ALA A 138 2.46 12.62 -15.14
CA ALA A 138 2.63 13.90 -14.44
C ALA A 138 3.45 13.71 -13.16
N TRP A 139 3.10 12.74 -12.32
CA TRP A 139 3.81 12.49 -11.06
C TRP A 139 5.28 12.10 -11.28
N ILE A 140 5.58 11.28 -12.29
CA ILE A 140 6.96 10.95 -12.67
C ILE A 140 7.72 12.21 -13.11
N ALA A 141 7.12 13.05 -13.96
CA ALA A 141 7.76 14.26 -14.48
C ALA A 141 8.02 15.32 -13.38
N MET A 142 7.07 15.46 -12.45
CA MET A 142 7.13 16.36 -11.30
C MET A 142 7.95 15.82 -10.13
N ASP A 143 8.56 14.63 -10.26
CA ASP A 143 9.29 13.95 -9.18
C ASP A 143 8.47 13.83 -7.87
N ARG A 144 7.16 13.60 -8.03
CA ARG A 144 6.23 13.45 -6.92
C ARG A 144 6.22 12.01 -6.45
N ALA A 145 6.64 11.77 -5.21
CA ALA A 145 6.63 10.42 -4.65
C ALA A 145 5.19 9.87 -4.54
N PRO A 146 4.94 8.61 -4.95
CA PRO A 146 3.59 8.01 -4.94
C PRO A 146 3.02 7.77 -3.53
N GLY A 147 3.86 7.90 -2.51
CA GLY A 147 3.49 7.80 -1.10
C GLY A 147 3.02 9.11 -0.47
N LEU A 148 3.16 10.25 -1.16
CA LEU A 148 2.74 11.55 -0.62
C LEU A 148 1.21 11.63 -0.54
N GLY A 149 0.69 11.97 0.64
CA GLY A 149 -0.75 12.11 0.89
C GLY A 149 -1.47 10.80 1.25
N ARG A 150 -0.76 9.69 1.45
CA ARG A 150 -1.31 8.45 2.01
C ARG A 150 -0.67 8.09 3.34
N SER A 151 -1.32 7.20 4.08
CA SER A 151 -0.77 6.61 5.30
C SER A 151 -0.26 5.19 5.03
N PHE A 152 0.71 4.78 5.84
CA PHE A 152 1.31 3.47 5.90
C PHE A 152 0.96 2.79 7.23
N ALA A 153 1.11 1.47 7.31
CA ALA A 153 0.85 0.74 8.54
C ALA A 153 1.94 0.99 9.59
N PHE A 154 3.20 1.02 9.15
CA PHE A 154 4.35 1.18 10.04
C PHE A 154 4.34 2.50 10.82
N GLU A 155 3.66 3.54 10.34
CA GLU A 155 3.54 4.82 11.07
C GLU A 155 2.94 4.66 12.48
N ARG A 156 2.16 3.59 12.71
CA ARG A 156 1.54 3.27 14.00
C ARG A 156 2.34 2.30 14.87
N TRP A 157 3.48 1.80 14.39
CA TRP A 157 4.29 0.83 15.13
C TRP A 157 5.20 1.51 16.14
N ARG A 158 5.45 0.82 17.26
CA ARG A 158 6.28 1.34 18.36
C ARG A 158 7.76 1.35 18.02
N ASP A 159 8.20 0.45 17.14
CA ASP A 159 9.59 0.29 16.72
C ASP A 159 9.94 1.04 15.44
N THR A 160 9.04 1.90 14.95
CA THR A 160 9.31 2.75 13.79
C THR A 160 10.30 3.86 14.14
N ASP A 161 11.36 3.98 13.33
CA ASP A 161 12.26 5.11 13.38
C ASP A 161 11.56 6.35 12.80
N GLN A 162 10.91 7.10 13.68
CA GLN A 162 10.14 8.29 13.32
C GLN A 162 11.03 9.39 12.74
N ALA A 163 12.30 9.48 13.14
CA ALA A 163 13.21 10.49 12.61
C ALA A 163 13.61 10.16 11.17
N ALA A 164 13.92 8.90 10.89
CA ALA A 164 14.20 8.44 9.53
C ALA A 164 12.97 8.60 8.61
N TRP A 165 11.78 8.25 9.11
CA TRP A 165 10.53 8.42 8.36
C TRP A 165 10.25 9.90 8.05
N GLN A 166 10.30 10.78 9.06
CA GLN A 166 10.07 12.21 8.85
C GLN A 166 11.08 12.79 7.85
N SER A 167 12.35 12.41 7.96
CA SER A 167 13.38 12.86 7.02
C SER A 167 13.10 12.43 5.58
N ALA A 168 12.60 11.20 5.37
CA ALA A 168 12.24 10.70 4.05
C ALA A 168 10.97 11.38 3.50
N TYR A 169 9.98 11.63 4.36
CA TYR A 169 8.75 12.33 3.99
C TYR A 169 9.06 13.79 3.58
N ASP A 170 9.85 14.50 4.38
CA ASP A 170 10.24 15.89 4.09
C ASP A 170 11.04 15.99 2.78
N ASP A 171 11.88 14.99 2.47
CA ASP A 171 12.60 14.94 1.20
C ASP A 171 11.67 14.77 0.00
N ALA A 172 10.72 13.83 0.10
CA ALA A 172 9.72 13.63 -0.92
C ALA A 172 8.88 14.88 -1.15
N GLU A 173 8.47 15.58 -0.08
CA GLU A 173 7.71 16.83 -0.17
C GLU A 173 8.51 17.93 -0.86
N ARG A 174 9.78 18.14 -0.47
CA ARG A 174 10.67 19.12 -1.12
C ARG A 174 10.83 18.86 -2.61
N ARG A 175 11.03 17.60 -3.01
CA ARG A 175 11.17 17.19 -4.42
C ARG A 175 9.90 17.45 -5.22
N ALA A 176 8.75 17.10 -4.66
CA ALA A 176 7.46 17.37 -5.29
C ALA A 176 7.21 18.88 -5.47
N THR A 177 7.53 19.70 -4.47
CA THR A 177 7.42 21.16 -4.58
C THR A 177 8.38 21.73 -5.64
N ALA A 178 9.63 21.28 -5.66
CA ALA A 178 10.60 21.74 -6.66
C ALA A 178 10.22 21.32 -8.09
N GLY A 179 9.53 20.19 -8.24
CA GLY A 179 9.08 19.66 -9.53
C GLY A 179 7.69 20.10 -9.97
N GLN A 180 6.94 20.87 -9.18
CA GLN A 180 5.54 21.22 -9.47
C GLN A 180 5.35 21.88 -10.86
N ASP A 181 6.33 22.67 -11.31
CA ASP A 181 6.28 23.39 -12.59
C ASP A 181 6.76 22.52 -13.77
N ARG A 182 7.12 21.26 -13.54
CA ARG A 182 7.63 20.30 -14.54
C ARG A 182 6.54 19.39 -15.11
N CYS A 183 5.27 19.79 -15.02
CA CYS A 183 4.19 19.01 -15.60
C CYS A 183 4.21 19.13 -17.15
N PRO A 184 4.30 18.01 -17.90
CA PRO A 184 4.27 18.05 -19.36
C PRO A 184 2.87 18.40 -19.86
N GLN A 185 2.76 18.67 -21.16
CA GLN A 185 1.44 18.79 -21.79
C GLN A 185 0.77 17.41 -21.83
N LEU A 186 -0.38 17.28 -21.16
CA LEU A 186 -1.15 16.06 -21.09
C LEU A 186 -2.47 16.24 -21.83
N ALA A 187 -2.81 15.31 -22.72
CA ALA A 187 -4.11 15.28 -23.38
C ALA A 187 -4.74 13.89 -23.25
N GLY A 188 -6.01 13.85 -22.87
CA GLY A 188 -6.78 12.62 -22.73
C GLY A 188 -8.08 12.70 -23.49
N ASN A 189 -8.50 11.59 -24.10
CA ASN A 189 -9.85 11.44 -24.64
C ASN A 189 -10.38 10.04 -24.33
N ASP A 190 -11.69 9.88 -24.30
CA ASP A 190 -12.34 8.57 -24.18
C ASP A 190 -13.73 8.62 -24.81
N ARG A 191 -14.17 7.50 -25.38
CA ARG A 191 -15.51 7.39 -25.98
C ARG A 191 -16.61 7.13 -24.93
N HIS A 192 -16.24 6.63 -23.75
CA HIS A 192 -17.20 6.20 -22.75
C HIS A 192 -17.85 7.40 -22.06
N PRO A 193 -19.20 7.48 -22.01
CA PRO A 193 -19.88 8.55 -21.29
C PRO A 193 -19.47 8.57 -19.82
N GLY A 194 -19.01 9.73 -19.33
CA GLY A 194 -18.60 9.93 -17.94
C GLY A 194 -17.12 9.64 -17.64
N ALA A 195 -16.37 9.00 -18.55
CA ALA A 195 -14.94 8.76 -18.36
C ALA A 195 -14.16 10.07 -18.20
N ILE A 196 -14.44 11.07 -19.06
CA ILE A 196 -13.79 12.39 -18.98
C ILE A 196 -14.04 13.07 -17.62
N ALA A 197 -15.25 12.99 -17.07
CA ALA A 197 -15.55 13.57 -15.75
C ALA A 197 -14.75 12.88 -14.63
N ILE A 198 -14.61 11.54 -14.69
CA ILE A 198 -13.80 10.77 -13.74
C ILE A 198 -12.31 11.08 -13.90
N ALA A 199 -11.83 11.21 -15.14
CA ALA A 199 -10.47 11.64 -15.44
C ALA A 199 -10.16 13.03 -14.88
N GLU A 200 -11.04 14.01 -15.09
CA GLU A 200 -10.88 15.36 -14.54
C GLU A 200 -10.86 15.36 -13.01
N GLN A 201 -11.73 14.57 -12.36
CA GLN A 201 -11.71 14.43 -10.90
C GLN A 201 -10.39 13.82 -10.42
N ALA A 202 -9.94 12.73 -11.05
CA ALA A 202 -8.68 12.07 -10.70
C ALA A 202 -7.48 13.03 -10.84
N LEU A 203 -7.42 13.81 -11.92
CA LEU A 203 -6.40 14.83 -12.13
C LEU A 203 -6.46 15.90 -11.03
N ARG A 204 -7.63 16.47 -10.72
CA ARG A 204 -7.77 17.48 -9.66
C ARG A 204 -7.36 16.95 -8.28
N SER A 205 -7.72 15.71 -7.96
CA SER A 205 -7.34 15.05 -6.70
C SER A 205 -5.86 14.69 -6.63
N ALA A 206 -5.20 14.53 -7.79
CA ALA A 206 -3.77 14.21 -7.87
C ALA A 206 -2.85 15.43 -7.67
N GLY A 207 -3.43 16.64 -7.71
CA GLY A 207 -2.70 17.92 -7.67
C GLY A 207 -2.18 18.34 -9.03
#